data_AF-A0A928KUY1-F1
#
_entry.id   AF-A0A928KUY1-F1
#
_cell.length_a   1.000
_cell.length_b   1.000
_cell.length_c   1.000
_cell.angle_alpha   90.00
_cell.angle_beta   90.00
_cell.angle_gamma   90.00
#
_symmetry.space_group_name_H-M   'P 1'
#
loop_
_entity.id
_entity.type
_entity.pdbx_description
1 polymer ?
#
loop_
_entity_poly.entity_id
_entity_poly.type
_entity_poly.pdbx_seq_one_letter_code
_entity_poly.pdbx_strand_id
1 'polypeptide(L)'
;MNRKTNKTAPLLRLLTRSDDGAIINPIIDDNFKEGVIYLRSNVNNPVEEKPEVVEINIISELISEWLPQTMKRFNSCDCALCRADITVAALNEIPAKYVRISDETDFKEIEALKEKYRAQVISTLVKLVLRNHTDHRKIS
;
A
#
# COMPACT_ATOMS: atom_id res chain seq x y z
N MET A 1 -2.66 54.44 48.77
CA MET A 1 -2.42 52.99 48.58
C MET A 1 -2.91 52.57 47.20
N ASN A 2 -2.03 51.94 46.40
CA ASN A 2 -2.28 51.61 44.99
C ASN A 2 -3.07 50.29 44.87
N ARG A 3 -4.25 50.31 44.23
CA ARG A 3 -5.09 49.11 44.02
C ARG A 3 -4.53 48.32 42.84
N LYS A 4 -3.91 47.16 43.11
CA LYS A 4 -3.47 46.23 42.06
C LYS A 4 -4.70 45.57 41.43
N THR A 5 -4.98 45.84 40.16
CA THR A 5 -6.04 45.16 39.40
C THR A 5 -5.51 43.85 38.84
N ASN A 6 -6.11 42.72 39.22
CA ASN A 6 -5.69 41.40 38.77
C ASN A 6 -6.14 41.16 37.32
N LYS A 7 -5.17 40.88 36.44
CA LYS A 7 -5.33 40.69 34.98
C LYS A 7 -6.00 39.36 34.58
N THR A 8 -6.56 38.63 35.54
CA THR A 8 -7.13 37.29 35.34
C THR A 8 -8.52 37.31 34.70
N ALA A 9 -9.35 38.32 34.97
CA ALA A 9 -10.70 38.40 34.40
C ALA A 9 -10.75 38.60 32.87
N PRO A 10 -9.90 39.46 32.25
CA PRO A 10 -9.81 39.56 30.79
C PRO A 10 -9.30 38.29 30.12
N LEU A 11 -8.34 37.60 30.76
CA LEU A 11 -7.78 36.34 30.27
C LEU A 11 -8.80 35.21 30.29
N LEU A 12 -9.56 35.09 31.39
CA LEU A 12 -10.65 34.12 31.48
C LEU A 12 -11.70 34.35 30.40
N ARG A 13 -12.07 35.61 30.11
CA ARG A 13 -12.99 35.94 29.02
C ARG A 13 -12.45 35.60 27.63
N LEU A 14 -11.15 35.74 27.39
CA LEU A 14 -10.54 35.38 26.10
C LEU A 14 -10.54 33.86 25.89
N LEU A 15 -10.25 33.10 26.95
CA LEU A 15 -10.26 31.64 26.95
C LEU A 15 -11.68 31.08 26.77
N THR A 16 -12.69 31.76 27.31
CA THR A 16 -14.09 31.33 27.25
C THR A 16 -14.90 32.10 26.22
N ARG A 17 -14.29 32.72 25.19
CA ARG A 17 -14.97 33.64 24.24
C ARG A 17 -16.28 33.05 23.71
N SER A 18 -17.36 33.37 24.39
CA SER A 18 -18.73 32.89 24.18
C SER A 18 -19.60 34.13 24.09
N ASP A 19 -19.48 34.82 22.97
CA ASP A 19 -20.48 35.78 22.53
C ASP A 19 -21.29 35.03 21.47
N ASP A 20 -22.51 34.63 21.84
CA ASP A 20 -23.64 34.25 21.00
C ASP A 20 -23.32 33.41 19.74
N GLY A 21 -22.99 32.13 19.96
CA GLY A 21 -22.87 31.14 18.89
C GLY A 21 -22.00 29.97 19.33
N ALA A 22 -22.64 28.83 19.63
CA ALA A 22 -21.98 27.62 20.12
C ALA A 22 -20.90 27.13 19.14
N ILE A 23 -19.64 27.53 19.37
CA ILE A 23 -18.48 26.79 18.86
C ILE A 23 -18.16 25.75 19.92
N ILE A 24 -18.74 24.56 19.75
CA ILE A 24 -18.43 23.39 20.55
C ILE A 24 -16.96 23.07 20.26
N ASN A 25 -16.08 23.24 21.25
CA ASN A 25 -14.70 22.78 21.11
C ASN A 25 -14.74 21.24 21.12
N PRO A 26 -14.42 20.55 20.00
CA PRO A 26 -14.66 19.12 19.84
C PRO A 26 -13.89 18.25 20.85
N ILE A 27 -12.88 18.81 21.52
CA ILE A 27 -12.09 18.11 22.55
C ILE A 27 -12.86 17.97 23.88
N ILE A 28 -13.82 18.85 24.16
CA ILE A 28 -14.55 18.87 25.44
C ILE A 28 -15.83 18.03 25.37
N ASP A 29 -16.29 17.69 24.17
CA ASP A 29 -17.45 16.82 23.96
C ASP A 29 -17.14 15.40 24.46
N ASP A 30 -17.93 14.90 25.41
CA ASP A 30 -17.67 13.59 26.05
C ASP A 30 -17.80 12.43 25.05
N ASN A 31 -18.60 12.61 23.98
CA ASN A 31 -18.66 11.69 22.84
C ASN A 31 -17.31 11.57 22.09
N PHE A 32 -16.52 12.65 22.01
CA PHE A 32 -15.20 12.61 21.38
C PHE A 32 -14.17 11.92 22.28
N LYS A 33 -14.25 12.12 23.60
CA LYS A 33 -13.37 11.42 24.55
C LYS A 33 -13.62 9.92 24.52
N GLU A 34 -14.86 9.48 24.49
CA GLU A 34 -15.19 8.05 24.35
C GLU A 34 -14.61 7.49 23.04
N GLY A 35 -14.84 8.16 21.91
CA GLY A 35 -14.28 7.74 20.61
C GLY A 35 -12.74 7.62 20.58
N VAL A 36 -12.03 8.56 21.22
CA VAL A 36 -10.55 8.53 21.29
C VAL A 36 -10.03 7.49 22.28
N ILE A 37 -10.71 7.28 23.40
CA ILE A 37 -10.33 6.25 24.38
C ILE A 37 -10.48 4.85 23.77
N TYR A 38 -11.58 4.58 23.07
CA TYR A 38 -11.79 3.31 22.35
C TYR A 38 -10.69 3.04 21.31
N LEU A 39 -10.23 4.07 20.60
CA LEU A 39 -9.15 3.95 19.63
C LEU A 39 -7.81 3.56 20.28
N ARG A 40 -7.51 4.09 21.48
CA ARG A 40 -6.25 3.83 22.19
C ARG A 40 -6.24 2.48 22.90
N SER A 41 -7.38 1.99 23.40
CA SER A 41 -7.47 0.66 24.01
C SER A 41 -7.23 -0.48 23.01
N ASN A 42 -7.52 -0.28 21.72
CA ASN A 42 -7.19 -1.26 20.67
C ASN A 42 -5.69 -1.36 20.35
N VAL A 43 -4.85 -0.45 20.85
CA VAL A 43 -3.40 -0.46 20.60
C VAL A 43 -2.64 -1.28 21.65
N ASN A 44 -3.27 -1.64 22.77
CA ASN A 44 -2.61 -2.28 23.92
C ASN A 44 -2.93 -3.77 24.12
N ASN A 45 -3.54 -4.44 23.14
CA ASN A 45 -3.57 -5.90 23.18
C ASN A 45 -2.16 -6.42 22.86
N PRO A 46 -1.51 -7.23 23.72
CA PRO A 46 -0.37 -8.00 23.31
C PRO A 46 -0.87 -8.95 22.22
N VAL A 47 -0.59 -8.60 20.97
CA VAL A 47 -0.80 -9.48 19.84
C VAL A 47 0.05 -10.71 20.14
N GLU A 48 -0.58 -11.85 20.40
CA GLU A 48 0.11 -13.13 20.31
C GLU A 48 0.66 -13.18 18.88
N GLU A 49 1.96 -12.89 18.72
CA GLU A 49 2.70 -12.98 17.47
C GLU A 49 2.72 -14.46 17.05
N LYS A 50 1.62 -14.93 16.47
CA LYS A 50 1.66 -16.08 15.59
C LYS A 50 2.61 -15.69 14.46
N PRO A 51 3.61 -16.52 14.11
CA PRO A 51 4.45 -16.22 12.97
C PRO A 51 3.53 -16.02 11.77
N GLU A 52 3.52 -14.80 11.22
CA GLU A 52 2.69 -14.44 10.07
C GLU A 52 3.26 -15.18 8.87
N VAL A 53 2.74 -16.38 8.59
CA VAL A 53 3.12 -17.15 7.41
C VAL A 53 2.53 -16.45 6.19
N VAL A 54 3.39 -15.84 5.36
CA VAL A 54 2.98 -15.15 4.14
C VAL A 54 3.20 -16.07 2.93
N GLU A 55 2.18 -16.20 2.07
CA GLU A 55 2.28 -16.90 0.80
C GLU A 55 2.50 -15.91 -0.35
N ILE A 56 3.59 -16.05 -1.10
CA ILE A 56 3.94 -15.17 -2.24
C ILE A 56 3.97 -15.96 -3.55
N ASN A 57 3.38 -15.39 -4.60
CA ASN A 57 3.53 -15.89 -5.97
C ASN A 57 4.80 -15.35 -6.62
N ILE A 58 5.81 -16.19 -6.74
CA ILE A 58 7.13 -15.84 -7.29
C ILE A 58 7.03 -15.36 -8.75
N ILE A 59 6.14 -15.96 -9.54
CA ILE A 59 6.01 -15.64 -10.97
C ILE A 59 5.42 -14.24 -11.16
N SER A 60 4.41 -13.88 -10.36
CA SER A 60 3.80 -12.54 -10.41
C SER A 60 4.80 -11.44 -10.03
N GLU A 61 5.64 -11.71 -9.03
CA GLU A 61 6.70 -10.80 -8.61
C GLU A 61 7.69 -10.53 -9.75
N LEU A 62 8.19 -11.60 -10.37
CA LEU A 62 9.12 -11.52 -11.51
C LEU A 62 8.49 -10.79 -12.70
N ILE A 63 7.21 -11.05 -13.01
CA ILE A 63 6.52 -10.33 -14.08
C ILE A 63 6.47 -8.84 -13.79
N SER A 64 6.10 -8.45 -12.57
CA SER A 64 5.98 -7.04 -12.17
C SER A 64 7.31 -6.29 -12.26
N GLU A 65 8.42 -6.97 -11.93
CA GLU A 65 9.77 -6.42 -12.01
C GLU A 65 10.28 -6.25 -13.46
N TRP A 66 10.08 -7.27 -14.30
CA TRP A 66 10.69 -7.38 -15.62
C TRP A 66 9.81 -6.84 -16.76
N LEU A 67 8.50 -6.82 -16.61
CA LEU A 67 7.56 -6.32 -17.61
C LEU A 67 7.86 -4.87 -18.07
N PRO A 68 7.96 -3.86 -17.18
CA PRO A 68 8.18 -2.49 -17.63
C PRO A 68 9.53 -2.32 -18.33
N GLN A 69 10.55 -3.07 -17.92
CA GLN A 69 11.87 -3.05 -18.57
C GLN A 69 11.81 -3.66 -19.96
N THR A 70 11.13 -4.79 -20.10
CA THR A 70 10.91 -5.48 -21.38
C THR A 70 10.15 -4.56 -22.35
N MET A 71 9.03 -3.99 -21.92
CA MET A 71 8.20 -3.12 -22.76
C MET A 71 8.95 -1.89 -23.27
N LYS A 72 9.75 -1.25 -22.39
CA LYS A 72 10.61 -0.12 -22.78
C LYS A 72 11.68 -0.51 -23.80
N ARG A 73 12.30 -1.69 -23.67
CA ARG A 73 13.32 -2.17 -24.61
C ARG A 73 12.79 -2.41 -26.02
N PHE A 74 11.54 -2.89 -26.14
CA PHE A 74 10.89 -3.15 -27.42
C PHE A 74 10.01 -1.98 -27.91
N ASN A 75 10.11 -0.81 -27.27
CA ASN A 75 9.36 0.40 -27.62
C ASN A 75 7.84 0.17 -27.79
N SER A 76 7.28 -0.71 -26.95
CA SER A 76 5.85 -1.05 -26.94
C SER A 76 5.07 -0.12 -26.01
N CYS A 77 3.75 0.00 -26.20
CA CYS A 77 2.94 0.86 -25.34
C CYS A 77 2.92 0.35 -23.89
N ASP A 78 3.31 1.19 -22.94
CA ASP A 78 3.36 0.91 -21.49
C ASP A 78 2.18 1.48 -20.71
N CYS A 79 1.01 1.68 -21.35
CA CYS A 79 -0.19 2.12 -20.64
C CYS A 79 -0.66 1.07 -19.61
N ALA A 80 -1.52 1.47 -18.68
CA ALA A 80 -2.03 0.56 -17.64
C ALA A 80 -2.80 -0.63 -18.23
N LEU A 81 -3.52 -0.42 -19.33
CA LEU A 81 -4.28 -1.46 -20.03
C LEU A 81 -3.33 -2.50 -20.64
N CYS A 82 -2.37 -2.08 -21.47
CA CYS A 82 -1.40 -3.00 -22.09
C CYS A 82 -0.57 -3.76 -21.05
N ARG A 83 -0.20 -3.12 -19.93
CA ARG A 83 0.48 -3.79 -18.83
C ARG A 83 -0.39 -4.89 -18.20
N ALA A 84 -1.65 -4.58 -17.89
CA ALA A 84 -2.58 -5.56 -17.34
C ALA A 84 -2.81 -6.73 -18.30
N ASP A 85 -3.03 -6.46 -19.59
CA ASP A 85 -3.27 -7.50 -20.60
C ASP A 85 -2.08 -8.45 -20.73
N ILE A 86 -0.85 -7.91 -20.79
CA ILE A 86 0.36 -8.73 -20.89
C ILE A 86 0.59 -9.51 -19.59
N THR A 87 0.34 -8.91 -18.42
CA THR A 87 0.45 -9.62 -17.13
C THR A 87 -0.52 -10.80 -17.06
N VAL A 88 -1.78 -10.61 -17.46
CA VAL A 88 -2.78 -11.69 -17.49
C VAL A 88 -2.36 -12.78 -18.48
N ALA A 89 -1.92 -12.40 -19.69
CA ALA A 89 -1.42 -13.35 -20.67
C ALA A 89 -0.21 -14.15 -20.16
N ALA A 90 0.72 -13.50 -19.46
CA ALA A 90 1.90 -14.14 -18.89
C ALA A 90 1.55 -15.12 -17.76
N LEU A 91 0.62 -14.76 -16.88
CA LEU A 91 0.13 -15.64 -15.81
C LEU A 91 -0.70 -16.81 -16.33
N ASN A 92 -1.32 -16.67 -17.50
CA ASN A 92 -2.01 -17.77 -18.18
C ASN A 92 -1.03 -18.75 -18.87
N GLU A 93 0.09 -18.25 -19.41
CA GLU A 93 1.12 -19.10 -20.03
C GLU A 93 2.01 -19.80 -19.00
N ILE A 94 2.31 -19.16 -17.86
CA ILE A 94 3.22 -19.69 -16.83
C ILE A 94 2.41 -20.05 -15.58
N PRO A 95 2.42 -21.31 -15.12
CA PRO A 95 1.69 -21.69 -13.91
C PRO A 95 2.21 -20.92 -12.69
N ALA A 96 1.30 -20.32 -11.93
CA ALA A 96 1.63 -19.60 -10.70
C ALA A 96 2.33 -20.53 -9.69
N LYS A 97 3.39 -20.01 -9.04
CA LYS A 97 4.15 -20.75 -8.04
C LYS A 97 4.14 -19.99 -6.72
N TYR A 98 3.38 -20.54 -5.77
CA TYR A 98 3.27 -20.02 -4.41
C TYR A 98 4.35 -20.65 -3.52
N VAL A 99 4.99 -19.81 -2.71
CA VAL A 99 5.94 -20.22 -1.67
C VAL A 99 5.56 -19.56 -0.37
N ARG A 100 5.62 -20.33 0.72
CA ARG A 100 5.37 -19.86 2.08
C ARG A 100 6.67 -19.32 2.67
N ILE A 101 6.56 -18.19 3.36
CA ILE A 101 7.66 -17.59 4.10
C ILE A 101 7.28 -17.64 5.56
N SER A 102 8.08 -18.35 6.34
CA SER A 102 7.98 -18.36 7.81
C SER A 102 9.28 -17.87 8.44
N ASP A 103 10.44 -18.16 7.84
CA ASP A 103 11.76 -17.90 8.43
C ASP A 103 12.76 -17.26 7.45
N GLU A 104 13.87 -16.70 7.97
CA GLU A 104 14.95 -16.10 7.18
C GLU A 104 15.60 -17.08 6.17
N THR A 105 15.55 -18.38 6.44
CA THR A 105 16.07 -19.43 5.56
C THR A 105 15.28 -19.52 4.24
N ASP A 106 13.98 -19.21 4.28
CA ASP A 106 13.08 -19.33 3.14
C ASP A 106 13.39 -18.27 2.07
N PHE A 107 13.96 -17.12 2.47
CA PHE A 107 14.36 -16.06 1.54
C PHE A 107 15.42 -16.53 0.55
N LYS A 108 16.42 -17.31 1.00
CA LYS A 108 17.48 -17.84 0.12
C LYS A 108 16.91 -18.84 -0.89
N GLU A 109 15.95 -19.65 -0.47
CA GLU A 109 15.28 -20.60 -1.37
C GLU A 109 14.43 -19.85 -2.40
N ILE A 110 13.75 -18.77 -1.99
CA ILE A 110 12.99 -17.92 -2.90
C ILE A 110 13.89 -17.24 -3.93
N GLU A 111 15.04 -16.73 -3.53
CA GLU A 111 16.01 -16.14 -4.46
C GLU A 111 16.51 -17.16 -5.50
N ALA A 112 16.82 -18.39 -5.05
CA ALA A 112 17.21 -19.47 -5.95
C ALA A 112 16.09 -19.84 -6.92
N LEU A 113 14.84 -19.88 -6.45
CA LEU A 113 13.66 -20.09 -7.29
C LEU A 113 13.45 -18.94 -8.27
N LYS A 114 13.58 -17.70 -7.83
CA LYS A 114 13.50 -16.50 -8.70
C LYS A 114 14.49 -16.60 -9.84
N GLU A 115 15.75 -16.91 -9.55
CA GLU A 115 16.79 -17.03 -10.59
C GLU A 115 16.51 -18.18 -11.56
N LYS A 116 16.01 -19.33 -11.07
CA LYS A 116 15.62 -20.46 -11.92
C LYS A 116 14.51 -20.11 -12.92
N TYR A 117 13.49 -19.37 -12.48
CA TYR A 117 12.35 -19.01 -13.32
C TYR A 117 12.55 -17.71 -14.13
N ARG A 118 13.56 -16.90 -13.78
CA ARG A 118 13.86 -15.62 -14.43
C ARG A 118 13.97 -15.73 -15.96
N ALA A 119 14.79 -16.66 -16.45
CA ALA A 119 14.99 -16.84 -17.89
C ALA A 119 13.69 -17.21 -18.62
N GLN A 120 12.89 -18.08 -18.00
CA GLN A 120 11.59 -18.49 -18.55
C GLN A 120 10.63 -17.31 -18.63
N VAL A 121 10.46 -16.57 -17.52
CA VAL A 121 9.59 -15.40 -17.44
C VAL A 121 9.98 -14.36 -18.48
N ILE A 122 11.25 -13.99 -18.56
CA ILE A 122 11.73 -13.00 -19.54
C ILE A 122 11.44 -13.48 -20.97
N SER A 123 11.71 -14.75 -21.29
CA SER A 123 11.47 -15.29 -22.63
C SER A 123 9.99 -15.22 -23.03
N THR A 124 9.09 -15.49 -22.08
CA THR A 124 7.64 -15.40 -22.28
C THR A 124 7.19 -13.95 -22.42
N LEU A 125 7.68 -13.06 -21.57
CA LEU A 125 7.38 -11.62 -21.65
C LEU A 125 7.80 -11.05 -23.01
N VAL A 126 8.99 -11.39 -23.51
CA VAL A 126 9.44 -10.96 -24.84
C VAL A 126 8.49 -11.46 -25.92
N LYS A 127 8.11 -12.74 -25.90
CA LYS A 127 7.15 -13.30 -26.86
C LYS A 127 5.80 -12.58 -26.82
N LEU A 128 5.28 -12.31 -25.63
CA LEU A 128 3.99 -11.64 -25.44
C LEU A 128 4.04 -10.18 -25.89
N VAL A 129 5.09 -9.45 -25.54
CA VAL A 129 5.29 -8.05 -25.97
C VAL A 129 5.36 -7.95 -27.49
N LEU A 130 6.09 -8.87 -28.15
CA LEU A 130 6.16 -8.92 -29.61
C LEU A 130 4.81 -9.28 -30.27
N ARG A 131 4.02 -10.16 -29.64
CA ARG A 131 2.66 -10.50 -30.12
C ARG A 131 1.67 -9.35 -29.94
N ASN A 132 1.76 -8.62 -28.83
CA ASN A 132 0.87 -7.49 -28.48
C ASN A 132 1.26 -6.16 -29.11
N HIS A 133 2.09 -6.14 -30.16
CA HIS A 133 2.44 -4.90 -30.88
C HIS A 133 1.25 -4.26 -31.63
N THR A 134 0.04 -4.79 -31.48
CA THR A 134 -1.18 -4.20 -32.01
C THR A 134 -1.62 -3.01 -31.15
N ASP A 135 -1.55 -1.81 -31.72
CA ASP A 135 -2.02 -0.56 -31.12
C ASP A 135 -3.34 -0.73 -30.36
N HIS A 136 -3.30 -0.59 -29.03
CA HIS A 136 -4.48 -0.44 -28.16
C HIS A 136 -5.40 0.73 -28.58
N ARG A 137 -4.99 1.56 -29.55
CA ARG A 137 -5.78 2.61 -30.20
C ARG A 137 -6.90 2.09 -31.11
N LYS A 138 -7.04 0.78 -31.35
CA LYS A 138 -8.08 0.23 -32.24
C LYS A 138 -9.40 -0.16 -31.55
N ILE A 139 -9.51 0.00 -30.24
CA ILE A 139 -10.71 -0.40 -29.46
C ILE A 139 -11.20 0.75 -28.57
N SER A 140 -11.02 2.00 -29.01
CA SER A 140 -11.59 3.19 -28.36
C SER A 140 -12.24 4.09 -29.39
#